data_AF-A0A816V4H2-F1
#
_entry.id   AF-A0A816V4H2-F1
#
_cell.length_a   1.000
_cell.length_b   1.000
_cell.length_c   1.000
_cell.angle_alpha   90.00
_cell.angle_beta   90.00
_cell.angle_gamma   90.00
#
_symmetry.space_group_name_H-M   'P 1'
#
loop_
_entity.id
_entity.type
_entity.pdbx_description
1 polymer ?
#
loop_
_entity_poly.entity_id
_entity_poly.type
_entity_poly.pdbx_seq_one_letter_code
_entity_poly.pdbx_strand_id
1 'polypeptide(L)'
;MINIDRCLYLTTTTLKLLICRRRSANIISLVIVIFSFLVNAHFLIFLKDPIRIESSSRKACTLDGFYYYCESRERYFENFYKNIWPIYNVIIFALVPVFIIFICFLLIARTTYLLRQRNAMTSASRQNDRLRSIGKILICLDLLFPVTIFPVLFFQIYINYYPPKTCLNIGIINLILSIGYSMSFIKNVFAFLIFYLTSRKFRRACSSFICCTNKFAVGSTH
;
A
#
# COMPACT_ATOMS: atom_id res chain seq x y z
N MET A 1 8.78 -1.82 1.32
CA MET A 1 9.88 -1.86 2.32
C MET A 1 10.24 -3.29 2.74
N ILE A 2 9.27 -4.12 3.14
CA ILE A 2 9.55 -5.46 3.69
C ILE A 2 10.24 -6.40 2.69
N ASN A 3 9.83 -6.35 1.41
CA ASN A 3 10.46 -7.17 0.38
C ASN A 3 11.89 -6.73 0.08
N ILE A 4 12.15 -5.42 0.15
CA ILE A 4 13.51 -4.87 -0.01
C ILE A 4 14.39 -5.33 1.16
N ASP A 5 13.92 -5.17 2.40
CA ASP A 5 14.65 -5.59 3.59
C ASP A 5 15.01 -7.09 3.55
N ARG A 6 14.06 -7.94 3.13
CA ARG A 6 14.32 -9.37 2.96
C ARG A 6 15.19 -9.71 1.76
N CYS A 7 15.03 -9.01 0.65
CA CYS A 7 15.90 -9.16 -0.50
C CYS A 7 17.35 -8.87 -0.09
N LEU A 8 17.58 -7.76 0.61
CA LEU A 8 18.89 -7.38 1.15
C LEU A 8 19.41 -8.41 2.16
N TYR A 9 18.56 -8.87 3.08
CA TYR A 9 18.89 -9.89 4.08
C TYR A 9 19.37 -11.20 3.45
N LEU A 10 18.76 -11.63 2.35
CA LEU A 10 19.10 -12.88 1.67
C LEU A 10 20.28 -12.73 0.69
N THR A 11 20.39 -11.60 -0.01
CA THR A 11 21.38 -11.41 -1.08
C THR A 11 22.76 -10.99 -0.59
N THR A 12 22.88 -10.34 0.58
CA THR A 12 24.16 -9.78 1.03
C THR A 12 24.43 -10.02 2.51
N THR A 13 25.48 -10.80 2.82
CA THR A 13 25.96 -11.04 4.19
C THR A 13 26.61 -9.80 4.81
N THR A 14 27.27 -8.95 4.01
CA THR A 14 28.00 -7.74 4.44
C THR A 14 27.12 -6.51 4.57
N LEU A 15 26.19 -6.27 3.63
CA LEU A 15 25.29 -5.10 3.66
C LEU A 15 24.28 -5.17 4.84
N LYS A 16 24.02 -6.39 5.34
CA LYS A 16 23.16 -6.70 6.49
C LYS A 16 23.50 -5.89 7.74
N LEU A 17 24.78 -5.63 8.01
CA LEU A 17 25.22 -4.90 9.21
C LEU A 17 24.96 -3.38 9.11
N LEU A 18 24.97 -2.83 7.90
CA LEU A 18 24.79 -1.40 7.64
C LEU A 18 23.32 -0.98 7.58
N ILE A 19 22.47 -1.79 6.95
CA ILE A 19 21.06 -1.43 6.68
C ILE A 19 20.11 -1.90 7.80
N CYS A 20 20.37 -3.02 8.48
CA CYS A 20 19.52 -3.48 9.60
C CYS A 20 19.67 -2.65 10.89
N ARG A 21 20.40 -1.52 10.87
CA ARG A 21 20.49 -0.65 12.04
C ARG A 21 19.18 0.12 12.20
N ARG A 22 18.64 0.18 13.42
CA ARG A 22 17.40 0.91 13.77
C ARG A 22 17.38 2.35 13.21
N ARG A 23 18.55 3.00 13.17
CA ARG A 23 18.74 4.34 12.60
C ARG A 23 18.42 4.39 11.10
N SER A 24 18.91 3.44 10.31
CA SER A 24 18.67 3.35 8.86
C SER A 24 17.18 3.11 8.56
N ALA A 25 16.53 2.21 9.30
CA ALA A 25 15.09 1.95 9.16
C ALA A 25 14.23 3.21 9.47
N ASN A 26 14.62 3.98 10.49
CA ASN A 26 13.95 5.24 10.82
C ASN A 26 14.15 6.28 9.72
N ILE A 27 15.37 6.42 9.18
CA ILE A 27 15.66 7.35 8.08
C ILE A 27 14.84 6.98 6.84
N ILE A 28 14.83 5.71 6.44
CA ILE A 28 14.04 5.24 5.28
C ILE A 28 12.55 5.52 5.50
N SER A 29 12.04 5.25 6.70
CA SER A 29 10.62 5.50 7.03
C SER A 29 10.29 7.00 6.98
N LEU A 30 11.17 7.85 7.51
CA LEU A 30 11.04 9.30 7.42
C LEU A 30 11.03 9.79 5.97
N VAL A 31 11.94 9.28 5.14
CA VAL A 31 11.99 9.60 3.70
C VAL A 31 10.70 9.19 3.00
N ILE A 32 10.15 8.01 3.30
CA ILE A 32 8.87 7.56 2.74
C ILE A 32 7.73 8.50 3.16
N VAL A 33 7.68 8.92 4.43
CA VAL A 33 6.66 9.84 4.93
C VAL A 33 6.77 11.21 4.25
N ILE A 34 7.98 11.78 4.17
CA ILE A 34 8.22 13.07 3.51
C ILE A 34 7.87 12.98 2.02
N PHE A 35 8.34 11.94 1.32
CA PHE A 35 8.00 11.73 -0.08
C PHE A 35 6.49 11.58 -0.29
N SER A 36 5.83 10.78 0.54
CA SER A 36 4.37 10.62 0.49
C SER A 36 3.64 11.95 0.74
N PHE A 37 4.12 12.74 1.69
CA PHE A 37 3.59 14.08 1.95
C PHE A 37 3.77 14.98 0.72
N LEU A 38 4.97 15.07 0.15
CA LEU A 38 5.26 15.91 -1.02
C LEU A 38 4.42 15.52 -2.24
N VAL A 39 4.28 14.22 -2.51
CA VAL A 39 3.46 13.72 -3.61
C VAL A 39 1.98 14.08 -3.41
N ASN A 40 1.49 14.09 -2.17
CA ASN A 40 0.10 14.41 -1.86
C ASN A 40 -0.15 15.89 -1.49
N ALA A 41 0.90 16.70 -1.35
CA ALA A 41 0.80 18.10 -0.90
C ALA A 41 -0.03 18.96 -1.86
N HIS A 42 -0.08 18.60 -3.14
CA HIS A 42 -0.93 19.26 -4.12
C HIS A 42 -2.42 19.22 -3.71
N PHE A 43 -2.91 18.18 -3.03
CA PHE A 43 -4.29 18.16 -2.52
C PHE A 43 -4.57 19.30 -1.53
N LEU A 44 -3.58 19.70 -0.71
CA LEU A 44 -3.74 20.80 0.25
C LEU A 44 -3.80 22.17 -0.43
N ILE A 45 -3.16 22.30 -1.59
CA ILE A 45 -3.09 23.56 -2.34
C ILE A 45 -4.33 23.73 -3.22
N PHE A 46 -4.86 22.64 -3.77
CA PHE A 46 -5.85 22.67 -4.84
C PHE A 46 -7.28 22.24 -4.44
N LEU A 47 -7.51 21.60 -3.28
CA LEU A 47 -8.87 21.44 -2.75
C LEU A 47 -9.42 22.80 -2.29
N LYS A 48 -10.59 23.18 -2.81
CA LYS A 48 -11.33 24.36 -2.36
C LYS A 48 -12.34 23.99 -1.26
N ASP A 49 -12.78 24.98 -0.50
CA ASP A 49 -13.95 24.86 0.38
C ASP A 49 -15.17 24.34 -0.40
N PRO A 50 -16.01 23.51 0.23
CA PRO A 50 -17.18 22.92 -0.43
C PRO A 50 -18.10 24.01 -0.97
N ILE A 51 -18.40 23.94 -2.27
CA ILE A 51 -19.31 24.89 -2.92
C ILE A 51 -20.73 24.37 -2.74
N ARG A 52 -21.63 25.22 -2.23
CA ARG A 52 -23.07 24.92 -2.17
C ARG A 52 -23.66 25.08 -3.57
N ILE A 53 -24.16 24.01 -4.16
CA ILE A 53 -24.88 24.06 -5.44
C ILE A 53 -26.37 23.85 -5.20
N GLU A 54 -27.16 24.76 -5.76
CA GLU A 54 -28.62 24.68 -5.79
C GLU A 54 -29.03 23.80 -6.98
N SER A 55 -29.88 22.80 -6.74
CA SER A 55 -30.19 21.72 -7.70
C SER A 55 -30.77 22.18 -9.04
N SER A 56 -31.21 23.44 -9.14
CA SER A 56 -31.95 23.94 -10.31
C SER A 56 -31.12 24.12 -11.58
N SER A 57 -29.78 24.12 -11.52
CA SER A 57 -28.97 24.57 -12.66
C SER A 57 -28.05 23.52 -13.33
N ARG A 58 -27.79 22.34 -12.76
CA ARG A 58 -26.93 21.33 -13.42
C ARG A 58 -27.24 19.86 -13.11
N LYS A 59 -27.53 19.14 -14.20
CA LYS A 59 -27.41 17.68 -14.47
C LYS A 59 -28.58 16.77 -14.05
N ALA A 60 -29.07 16.03 -15.05
CA ALA A 60 -30.23 15.14 -15.09
C ALA A 60 -30.22 13.92 -14.13
N CYS A 61 -29.37 13.88 -13.10
CA CYS A 61 -29.17 12.69 -12.26
C CYS A 61 -29.11 12.97 -10.75
N THR A 62 -29.40 14.19 -10.29
CA THR A 62 -29.40 14.52 -8.86
C THR A 62 -30.83 14.50 -8.30
N LEU A 63 -31.02 13.80 -7.17
CA LEU A 63 -32.24 13.93 -6.36
C LEU A 63 -32.42 15.40 -5.95
N ASP A 64 -33.65 15.89 -5.91
CA ASP A 64 -33.96 17.23 -5.42
C ASP A 64 -33.41 17.43 -4.00
N GLY A 65 -32.52 18.42 -3.84
CA GLY A 65 -31.87 18.73 -2.57
C GLY A 65 -30.57 19.54 -2.72
N PHE A 66 -30.08 20.07 -1.60
CA PHE A 66 -28.76 20.71 -1.53
C PHE A 66 -27.69 19.63 -1.32
N TYR A 67 -26.68 19.61 -2.17
CA TYR A 67 -25.50 18.77 -1.97
C TYR A 67 -24.24 19.65 -1.98
N TYR A 68 -23.33 19.33 -1.05
CA TYR A 68 -21.99 19.91 -1.02
C TYR A 68 -21.06 18.93 -1.72
N TYR A 69 -20.29 19.40 -2.69
CA TYR A 69 -19.18 18.63 -3.24
C TYR A 69 -17.90 19.47 -3.22
N CYS A 70 -16.77 18.78 -3.03
CA CYS A 70 -15.46 19.40 -3.11
C CYS A 70 -15.10 19.57 -4.59
N GLU A 71 -15.12 20.80 -5.08
CA GLU A 71 -14.67 21.15 -6.44
C GLU A 71 -13.23 21.66 -6.40
N SER A 72 -12.45 21.36 -7.43
CA SER A 72 -11.07 21.83 -7.51
C SER A 72 -11.00 23.33 -7.84
N ARG A 73 -10.03 24.04 -7.28
CA ARG A 73 -9.98 25.52 -7.27
C ARG A 73 -9.82 26.18 -8.65
N GLU A 74 -9.17 25.52 -9.61
CA GLU A 74 -8.75 26.14 -10.88
C GLU A 74 -8.95 25.24 -12.09
N ARG A 75 -9.37 25.81 -13.23
CA ARG A 75 -9.50 25.10 -14.52
C ARG A 75 -8.19 24.47 -14.99
N TYR A 76 -7.05 25.09 -14.67
CA TYR A 76 -5.74 24.53 -14.97
C TYR A 76 -5.50 23.23 -14.18
N PHE A 77 -5.87 23.24 -12.90
CA PHE A 77 -5.80 22.06 -12.06
C PHE A 77 -6.76 20.96 -12.51
N GLU A 78 -7.95 21.31 -13.03
CA GLU A 78 -8.84 20.30 -13.63
C GLU A 78 -8.17 19.56 -14.79
N ASN A 79 -7.43 20.26 -15.66
CA ASN A 79 -6.75 19.63 -16.78
C ASN A 79 -5.62 18.71 -16.32
N PHE A 80 -4.82 19.16 -15.34
CA PHE A 80 -3.81 18.31 -14.69
C PHE A 80 -4.45 17.07 -14.05
N TYR A 81 -5.53 17.25 -13.30
CA TYR A 81 -6.19 16.17 -12.56
C TYR A 81 -6.89 15.17 -13.48
N LYS A 82 -7.45 15.62 -14.61
CA LYS A 82 -8.11 14.75 -15.59
C LYS A 82 -7.11 13.97 -16.43
N ASN A 83 -6.03 14.61 -16.87
CA ASN A 83 -5.12 14.02 -17.88
C ASN A 83 -3.82 13.47 -17.30
N ILE A 84 -3.19 14.16 -16.35
CA ILE A 84 -1.84 13.84 -15.88
C ILE A 84 -1.90 13.01 -14.59
N TRP A 85 -2.73 13.41 -13.63
CA TRP A 85 -2.83 12.77 -12.32
C TRP A 85 -3.13 11.26 -12.38
N PRO A 86 -4.07 10.75 -13.20
CA PRO A 86 -4.38 9.33 -13.23
C PRO A 86 -3.19 8.50 -13.72
N ILE A 87 -2.49 8.99 -14.76
CA ILE A 87 -1.28 8.34 -15.29
C ILE A 87 -0.18 8.33 -14.23
N TYR A 88 0.06 9.47 -13.60
CA TYR A 88 1.03 9.61 -12.51
C TYR A 88 0.71 8.62 -11.38
N ASN A 89 -0.56 8.52 -10.99
CA ASN A 89 -1.02 7.64 -9.92
C ASN A 89 -0.71 6.16 -10.26
N VAL A 90 -0.94 5.74 -11.50
CA VAL A 90 -0.63 4.38 -11.98
C VAL A 90 0.86 4.08 -11.98
N ILE A 91 1.67 5.01 -12.50
CA ILE A 91 3.12 4.79 -12.59
C ILE A 91 3.72 4.71 -11.18
N ILE A 92 3.45 5.71 -10.34
CA ILE A 92 4.13 5.85 -9.04
C ILE A 92 3.57 4.92 -7.98
N PHE A 93 2.24 4.73 -7.92
CA PHE A 93 1.62 3.95 -6.84
C PHE A 93 1.29 2.50 -7.21
N ALA A 94 1.37 2.12 -8.49
CA ALA A 94 1.20 0.72 -8.89
C ALA A 94 2.44 0.15 -9.59
N LEU A 95 2.86 0.71 -10.72
CA LEU A 95 3.91 0.09 -11.54
C LEU A 95 5.27 0.06 -10.83
N VAL A 96 5.71 1.18 -10.25
CA VAL A 96 6.99 1.24 -9.51
C VAL A 96 7.02 0.25 -8.34
N PRO A 97 6.03 0.21 -7.43
CA PRO A 97 5.98 -0.80 -6.38
C PRO A 97 5.97 -2.24 -6.91
N VAL A 98 5.16 -2.53 -7.93
CA VAL A 98 5.08 -3.88 -8.52
C VAL A 98 6.42 -4.30 -9.12
N PHE A 99 7.09 -3.40 -9.84
CA PHE A 99 8.39 -3.67 -10.43
C PHE A 99 9.47 -3.93 -9.37
N ILE A 100 9.49 -3.12 -8.29
CA ILE A 100 10.40 -3.33 -7.16
C ILE A 100 10.13 -4.68 -6.48
N ILE A 101 8.87 -5.01 -6.23
CA ILE A 101 8.46 -6.29 -5.65
C ILE A 101 8.90 -7.46 -6.55
N PHE A 102 8.68 -7.33 -7.86
CA PHE A 102 9.05 -8.33 -8.84
C PHE A 102 10.57 -8.57 -8.88
N ILE A 103 11.38 -7.51 -8.92
CA ILE A 103 12.85 -7.62 -8.84
C ILE A 103 13.27 -8.30 -7.53
N CYS A 104 12.71 -7.88 -6.39
CA CYS A 104 13.01 -8.49 -5.09
C CYS A 104 12.66 -9.99 -5.11
N PHE A 105 11.51 -10.35 -5.69
CA PHE A 105 11.08 -11.73 -5.81
C PHE A 105 12.05 -12.57 -6.65
N LEU A 106 12.47 -12.08 -7.82
CA LEU A 106 13.47 -12.76 -8.67
C LEU A 106 14.80 -12.96 -7.95
N LEU A 107 15.28 -11.95 -7.22
CA LEU A 107 16.52 -12.03 -6.45
C LEU A 107 16.42 -13.05 -5.31
N ILE A 108 15.29 -13.08 -4.59
CA ILE A 108 15.02 -14.05 -3.53
C ILE A 108 14.94 -15.47 -4.10
N ALA A 109 14.23 -15.66 -5.21
CA ALA A 109 14.09 -16.95 -5.87
C ALA A 109 15.44 -17.49 -6.34
N ARG A 110 16.24 -16.66 -7.02
CA ARG A 110 17.62 -16.99 -7.44
C ARG A 110 18.49 -17.39 -6.25
N THR A 111 18.49 -16.59 -5.20
CA THR A 111 19.31 -16.85 -4.01
C THR A 111 18.90 -18.14 -3.31
N THR A 112 17.58 -18.38 -3.18
CA THR A 112 17.05 -19.61 -2.58
C THR A 112 17.40 -20.84 -3.40
N TYR A 113 17.36 -20.73 -4.74
CA TYR A 113 17.78 -21.81 -5.64
C TYR A 113 19.26 -22.16 -5.45
N LEU A 114 20.14 -21.15 -5.45
CA LEU A 114 21.59 -21.35 -5.24
C LEU A 114 21.89 -21.93 -3.85
N LEU A 115 21.21 -21.46 -2.80
CA LEU A 115 21.35 -22.01 -1.45
C LEU A 115 20.85 -23.45 -1.35
N ARG A 116 19.76 -23.80 -2.05
CA ARG A 116 19.28 -25.19 -2.10
C ARG A 116 20.30 -26.11 -2.76
N GLN A 117 20.94 -25.66 -3.84
CA GLN A 117 21.98 -26.44 -4.52
C GLN A 117 23.18 -26.69 -3.59
N ARG A 118 23.60 -25.68 -2.81
CA ARG A 118 24.68 -25.83 -1.81
C ARG A 118 24.27 -26.71 -0.63
N ASN A 119 23.07 -26.51 -0.10
CA ASN A 119 22.59 -27.22 1.09
C ASN A 119 22.16 -28.66 0.81
N ALA A 120 21.93 -29.06 -0.45
CA ALA A 120 21.75 -30.47 -0.80
C ALA A 120 22.96 -31.34 -0.36
N MET A 121 24.11 -30.70 -0.08
CA MET A 121 25.31 -31.34 0.45
C MET A 121 25.40 -31.35 2.00
N THR A 122 24.45 -30.75 2.72
CA THR A 122 24.50 -30.61 4.21
C THR A 122 23.13 -30.82 4.86
N SER A 123 23.06 -31.53 5.99
CA SER A 123 21.81 -31.96 6.68
C SER A 123 21.01 -30.85 7.40
N ALA A 124 21.06 -29.60 6.94
CA ALA A 124 20.42 -28.44 7.57
C ALA A 124 18.92 -28.26 7.19
N SER A 125 18.09 -29.30 7.33
CA SER A 125 16.71 -29.31 6.82
C SER A 125 15.71 -28.46 7.64
N ARG A 126 15.78 -28.48 8.98
CA ARG A 126 14.74 -27.89 9.85
C ARG A 126 14.63 -26.36 9.81
N GLN A 127 15.72 -25.63 9.56
CA GLN A 127 15.68 -24.16 9.53
C GLN A 127 15.08 -23.61 8.23
N ASN A 128 15.11 -24.40 7.15
CA ASN A 128 14.57 -24.03 5.83
C ASN A 128 13.04 -24.01 5.81
N ASP A 129 12.37 -24.89 6.56
CA ASP A 129 10.90 -24.99 6.53
C ASP A 129 10.22 -23.74 7.09
N ARG A 130 10.78 -23.16 8.16
CA ARG A 130 10.24 -21.92 8.74
C ARG A 130 10.41 -20.73 7.79
N LEU A 131 11.58 -20.60 7.16
CA LEU A 131 11.83 -19.56 6.15
C LEU A 131 10.90 -19.71 4.94
N ARG A 132 10.64 -20.96 4.51
CA ARG A 132 9.73 -21.27 3.40
C ARG A 132 8.29 -20.90 3.70
N SER A 133 7.80 -21.17 4.92
CA SER A 133 6.45 -20.77 5.34
C SER A 133 6.26 -19.25 5.36
N ILE A 134 7.21 -18.51 5.93
CA ILE A 134 7.16 -17.03 5.97
C ILE A 134 7.33 -16.44 4.55
N GLY A 135 8.08 -17.10 3.65
CA GLY A 135 8.21 -16.72 2.25
C GLY A 135 6.88 -16.80 1.49
N LYS A 136 6.13 -17.91 1.64
CA LYS A 136 4.81 -18.08 1.01
C LYS A 136 3.82 -16.99 1.40
N ILE A 137 3.80 -16.63 2.69
CA ILE A 137 2.90 -15.61 3.20
C ILE A 137 3.20 -14.22 2.62
N LEU A 138 4.48 -13.90 2.41
CA LEU A 138 4.83 -12.66 1.72
C LEU A 138 4.45 -12.67 0.25
N ILE A 139 4.66 -13.77 -0.47
CA ILE A 139 4.23 -13.87 -1.87
C ILE A 139 2.73 -13.62 -1.98
N CYS A 140 1.95 -14.15 -1.04
CA CYS A 140 0.51 -13.88 -0.97
C CYS A 140 0.21 -12.38 -0.75
N LEU A 141 0.90 -11.71 0.18
CA LEU A 141 0.78 -10.26 0.38
C LEU A 141 1.15 -9.45 -0.87
N ASP A 142 2.21 -9.88 -1.55
CA ASP A 142 2.76 -9.21 -2.71
C ASP A 142 1.84 -9.33 -3.92
N LEU A 143 1.14 -10.46 -4.06
CA LEU A 143 0.10 -10.67 -5.07
C LEU A 143 -1.22 -9.97 -4.71
N LEU A 144 -1.52 -9.81 -3.42
CA LEU A 144 -2.70 -9.08 -2.98
C LEU A 144 -2.63 -7.59 -3.37
N PHE A 145 -1.44 -7.00 -3.37
CA PHE A 145 -1.22 -5.61 -3.77
C PHE A 145 -1.71 -5.29 -5.20
N PRO A 146 -1.20 -5.93 -6.27
CA PRO A 146 -1.64 -5.65 -7.63
C PRO A 146 -3.11 -6.02 -7.83
N VAL A 147 -3.58 -7.14 -7.26
CA VAL A 147 -4.98 -7.57 -7.39
C VAL A 147 -5.96 -6.55 -6.84
N THR A 148 -5.61 -5.85 -5.76
CA THR A 148 -6.49 -4.85 -5.13
C THR A 148 -6.35 -3.45 -5.73
N ILE A 149 -5.19 -3.09 -6.26
CA ILE A 149 -4.91 -1.72 -6.74
C ILE A 149 -5.16 -1.57 -8.24
N PHE A 150 -4.76 -2.53 -9.08
CA PHE A 150 -4.87 -2.38 -10.53
C PHE A 150 -6.31 -2.17 -11.02
N PRO A 151 -7.34 -2.88 -10.51
CA PRO A 151 -8.71 -2.64 -10.94
C PRO A 151 -9.13 -1.19 -10.70
N VAL A 152 -8.87 -0.65 -9.50
CA VAL A 152 -9.23 0.73 -9.13
C VAL A 152 -8.60 1.73 -10.08
N LEU A 153 -7.30 1.59 -10.30
CA LEU A 153 -6.53 2.52 -11.12
C LEU A 153 -6.89 2.44 -12.60
N PHE A 154 -7.11 1.23 -13.11
CA PHE A 154 -7.57 1.02 -14.47
C PHE A 154 -8.95 1.63 -14.70
N PHE A 155 -9.88 1.41 -13.78
CA PHE A 155 -11.20 2.06 -13.85
C PHE A 155 -11.10 3.58 -13.76
N GLN A 156 -10.24 4.11 -12.89
CA GLN A 156 -10.02 5.55 -12.79
C GLN A 156 -9.49 6.15 -14.10
N ILE A 157 -8.54 5.49 -14.77
CA ILE A 157 -8.10 5.88 -16.12
C ILE A 157 -9.28 5.80 -17.09
N TYR A 158 -9.97 4.66 -17.14
CA TYR A 158 -11.07 4.43 -18.07
C TYR A 158 -12.15 5.51 -17.97
N ILE A 159 -12.56 5.88 -16.76
CA ILE A 159 -13.59 6.90 -16.52
C ILE A 159 -13.12 8.29 -16.96
N ASN A 160 -11.84 8.61 -16.78
CA ASN A 160 -11.29 9.90 -17.19
C ASN A 160 -11.27 10.05 -18.73
N TYR A 161 -10.96 8.97 -19.46
CA TYR A 161 -10.96 8.99 -20.94
C TYR A 161 -12.35 8.76 -21.55
N TYR A 162 -13.20 7.97 -20.90
CA TYR A 162 -14.54 7.62 -21.34
C TYR A 162 -15.59 8.01 -20.28
N PRO A 163 -15.86 9.32 -20.12
CA PRO A 163 -16.79 9.79 -19.11
C PRO A 163 -18.20 9.25 -19.38
N PRO A 164 -18.92 8.76 -18.36
CA PRO A 164 -20.25 8.22 -18.52
C PRO A 164 -21.25 9.29 -18.98
N LYS A 165 -22.12 8.91 -19.92
CA LYS A 165 -23.14 9.80 -20.51
C LYS A 165 -24.53 9.68 -19.87
N THR A 166 -24.84 8.55 -19.25
CA THR A 166 -26.17 8.25 -18.67
C THR A 166 -26.09 8.14 -17.15
N CYS A 167 -27.20 8.45 -16.45
CA CYS A 167 -27.27 8.34 -14.99
C CYS A 167 -27.00 6.92 -14.50
N LEU A 168 -27.53 5.91 -15.22
CA LEU A 168 -27.27 4.51 -14.93
C LEU A 168 -25.77 4.18 -14.97
N ASN A 169 -25.06 4.63 -16.02
CA ASN A 169 -23.62 4.38 -16.16
C ASN A 169 -22.82 5.09 -15.06
N ILE A 170 -23.23 6.30 -14.66
CA ILE A 170 -22.63 7.01 -13.52
C ILE A 170 -22.79 6.18 -12.24
N GLY A 171 -24.00 5.69 -11.97
CA GLY A 171 -24.28 4.85 -10.79
C GLY A 171 -23.44 3.56 -10.76
N ILE A 172 -23.37 2.85 -11.88
CA ILE A 172 -22.57 1.62 -12.02
C ILE A 172 -21.09 1.92 -11.78
N ILE A 173 -20.55 2.99 -12.38
CA ILE A 173 -19.15 3.39 -12.20
C ILE A 173 -18.85 3.73 -10.74
N ASN A 174 -19.72 4.49 -10.08
CA ASN A 174 -19.55 4.84 -8.67
C ASN A 174 -19.57 3.60 -7.77
N LEU A 175 -20.42 2.61 -8.08
CA LEU A 175 -20.45 1.33 -7.38
C LEU A 175 -19.12 0.57 -7.56
N ILE A 176 -18.62 0.47 -8.79
CA ILE A 176 -17.34 -0.20 -9.10
C ILE A 176 -16.18 0.48 -8.35
N LEU A 177 -16.11 1.81 -8.39
CA LEU A 177 -15.08 2.56 -7.65
C LEU A 177 -15.19 2.33 -6.14
N SER A 178 -16.41 2.32 -5.59
CA SER A 178 -16.63 2.09 -4.16
C SER A 178 -16.17 0.69 -3.73
N ILE A 179 -16.48 -0.34 -4.53
CA ILE A 179 -15.99 -1.71 -4.30
C ILE A 179 -14.46 -1.73 -4.37
N GLY A 180 -13.88 -1.11 -5.40
CA GLY A 180 -12.45 -1.06 -5.58
C GLY A 180 -11.71 -0.35 -4.43
N TYR A 181 -12.19 0.80 -3.98
CA TYR A 181 -11.64 1.48 -2.81
C TYR A 181 -11.76 0.63 -1.55
N SER A 182 -12.90 -0.05 -1.36
CA SER A 182 -13.09 -0.98 -0.24
C SER A 182 -12.07 -2.13 -0.28
N MET A 183 -11.79 -2.71 -1.46
CA MET A 183 -10.75 -3.73 -1.62
C MET A 183 -9.35 -3.20 -1.27
N SER A 184 -9.05 -1.94 -1.61
CA SER A 184 -7.78 -1.30 -1.24
C SER A 184 -7.62 -1.17 0.28
N PHE A 185 -8.70 -0.91 1.03
CA PHE A 185 -8.68 -0.91 2.50
C PHE A 185 -8.55 -2.32 3.08
N ILE A 186 -9.25 -3.30 2.50
CA ILE A 186 -9.18 -4.70 2.90
C ILE A 186 -7.74 -5.24 2.84
N LYS A 187 -6.95 -4.80 1.85
CA LYS A 187 -5.50 -5.12 1.77
C LYS A 187 -4.75 -4.74 3.06
N ASN A 188 -5.04 -3.58 3.65
CA ASN A 188 -4.37 -3.14 4.88
C ASN A 188 -4.77 -4.03 6.08
N VAL A 189 -6.02 -4.47 6.13
CA VAL A 189 -6.50 -5.42 7.14
C VAL A 189 -5.78 -6.76 7.00
N PHE A 190 -5.69 -7.30 5.79
CA PHE A 190 -4.94 -8.54 5.54
C PHE A 190 -3.46 -8.41 5.88
N ALA A 191 -2.83 -7.28 5.55
CA ALA A 191 -1.45 -7.00 5.94
C ALA A 191 -1.28 -7.06 7.46
N PHE A 192 -2.15 -6.38 8.21
CA PHE A 192 -2.15 -6.42 9.67
C PHE A 192 -2.33 -7.85 10.21
N LEU A 193 -3.34 -8.57 9.74
CA LEU A 193 -3.62 -9.95 10.14
C LEU A 193 -2.42 -10.86 9.87
N ILE A 194 -1.76 -10.69 8.72
CA ILE A 194 -0.58 -11.47 8.38
C ILE A 194 0.59 -11.14 9.29
N PHE A 195 0.87 -9.86 9.60
CA PHE A 195 1.90 -9.51 10.58
C PHE A 195 1.60 -10.07 11.96
N TYR A 196 0.34 -10.01 12.36
CA TYR A 196 -0.15 -10.61 13.59
C TYR A 196 0.07 -12.13 13.61
N LEU A 197 -0.36 -12.87 12.60
CA LEU A 197 -0.22 -14.33 12.60
C LEU A 197 1.24 -14.79 12.49
N THR A 198 2.09 -14.06 11.76
CA THR A 198 3.48 -14.46 11.49
C THR A 198 4.49 -14.05 12.55
N SER A 199 4.31 -12.90 13.20
CA SER A 199 5.31 -12.33 14.10
C SER A 199 4.92 -12.47 15.57
N ARG A 200 5.61 -13.38 16.29
CA ARG A 200 5.46 -13.51 17.75
C ARG A 200 5.73 -12.19 18.49
N LYS A 201 6.70 -11.40 18.02
CA LYS A 201 7.02 -10.09 18.62
C LYS A 201 5.87 -9.10 18.41
N PHE A 202 5.32 -9.04 17.20
CA PHE A 202 4.18 -8.18 16.89
C PHE A 202 2.94 -8.58 17.69
N ARG A 203 2.62 -9.87 17.81
CA ARG A 203 1.51 -10.33 18.67
C ARG A 203 1.68 -9.92 20.12
N ARG A 204 2.88 -10.07 20.69
CA ARG A 204 3.15 -9.64 22.07
C ARG A 204 2.98 -8.13 22.23
N ALA A 205 3.46 -7.34 21.27
CA ALA A 205 3.28 -5.89 21.28
C ALA A 205 1.80 -5.50 21.16
N CYS A 206 1.05 -6.09 20.22
CA CYS A 206 -0.39 -5.85 20.08
C CYS A 206 -1.17 -6.28 21.32
N SER A 207 -0.88 -7.45 21.89
CA SER A 207 -1.54 -7.92 23.11
C SER A 207 -1.19 -7.02 24.31
N SER A 208 0.04 -6.55 24.43
CA SER A 208 0.42 -5.58 25.47
C SER A 208 -0.32 -4.24 25.31
N PHE A 209 -0.55 -3.80 24.07
CA PHE A 209 -1.28 -2.57 23.75
C PHE A 209 -2.79 -2.72 24.01
N ILE A 210 -3.40 -3.81 23.54
CA ILE A 210 -4.84 -4.07 23.68
C ILE A 210 -5.22 -4.43 25.12
N CYS A 211 -4.42 -5.29 25.76
CA CYS A 211 -4.73 -5.77 27.11
C CYS A 211 -4.24 -4.83 28.21
N CYS A 212 -3.73 -3.63 27.88
CA CYS A 212 -3.20 -2.64 28.83
C CYS A 212 -2.44 -3.29 30.00
N THR A 213 -1.62 -4.30 29.71
CA THR A 213 -0.87 -5.01 30.75
C THR A 213 0.29 -4.12 31.13
N ASN A 214 -0.01 -3.13 31.96
CA ASN A 214 0.93 -2.29 32.67
C ASN A 214 1.93 -3.19 33.39
N LYS A 215 3.06 -3.47 32.73
CA LYS A 215 4.30 -3.75 33.45
C LYS A 215 4.88 -2.43 33.95
N PHE A 216 4.07 -1.72 34.75
CA PHE A 216 4.52 -0.73 35.73
C PHE A 216 4.69 -1.40 37.11
N ALA A 217 4.84 -2.71 37.16
CA ALA A 217 5.29 -3.40 38.35
C ALA A 217 6.83 -3.46 38.35
N VAL A 218 7.42 -2.37 38.87
CA VAL A 218 8.51 -2.36 39.86
C VAL A 218 9.59 -3.44 39.65
N GLY A 219 10.70 -3.02 39.02
CA GLY A 219 11.98 -3.71 39.03
C GLY A 219 13.11 -2.70 39.21
N SER A 220 13.01 -1.89 40.26
CA SER A 220 14.06 -0.99 40.75
C SER A 220 14.49 -1.52 42.12
N THR A 221 15.62 -2.21 42.17
CA THR A 221 16.77 -1.95 43.08
C THR A 221 17.68 -3.18 43.04
N HIS A 222 18.76 -3.08 42.26
CA HIS A 222 20.06 -3.59 42.67
C HIS A 222 20.86 -2.40 43.17
#